data_AF-A0A481YHM5-F1
#
_entry.id   AF-A0A481YHM5-F1
#
_cell.length_a   1.000
_cell.length_b   1.000
_cell.length_c   1.000
_cell.angle_alpha   90.00
_cell.angle_beta   90.00
_cell.angle_gamma   90.00
#
_symmetry.space_group_name_H-M   'P 1'
#
loop_
_entity.id
_entity.type
_entity.pdbx_description
1 polymer ?
#
loop_
_entity_poly.entity_id
_entity_poly.type
_entity_poly.pdbx_seq_one_letter_code
_entity_poly.pdbx_strand_id
1 'polypeptide(L)'
;YGICIDVDDFTRTATVVPITENFKGRLLAKNTGIKSGDKLLFNKRGILKKIKKNNIHDKNNITYNAIALSDSFFDEVQKHCFVEVEVQIC
;
A
#
# COMPACT_ATOMS: atom_id res chain seq x y z
N TYR A 1 4.13 -13.54 7.16
CA TYR A 1 3.79 -12.11 6.99
C TYR A 1 2.63 -12.01 6.04
N GLY A 2 1.77 -11.00 6.17
CA GLY A 2 0.54 -10.92 5.39
C GLY A 2 -0.19 -9.59 5.55
N ILE A 3 -1.25 -9.39 4.77
CA ILE A 3 -2.12 -8.22 4.86
C ILE A 3 -3.28 -8.57 5.80
N CYS A 4 -3.40 -7.84 6.91
CA CYS A 4 -4.59 -7.90 7.76
C CYS A 4 -5.77 -7.28 7.01
N ILE A 5 -6.82 -8.06 6.77
CA ILE A 5 -8.02 -7.61 6.05
C ILE A 5 -9.22 -7.40 6.97
N ASP A 6 -9.20 -8.00 8.15
CA ASP A 6 -10.26 -7.89 9.15
C ASP A 6 -9.71 -8.14 10.56
N VAL A 7 -10.28 -7.45 11.53
CA VAL A 7 -9.97 -7.61 12.96
C VAL A 7 -11.29 -7.78 13.70
N ASP A 8 -11.47 -8.94 14.30
CA ASP A 8 -12.59 -9.21 15.19
C ASP A 8 -12.15 -8.96 16.63
N ASP A 9 -12.60 -7.82 17.17
CA ASP A 9 -12.30 -7.40 18.55
C ASP A 9 -12.94 -8.31 19.60
N PHE A 10 -14.03 -9.02 19.29
CA PHE A 10 -14.70 -9.92 20.23
C PHE A 10 -13.88 -11.20 20.46
N THR A 11 -13.47 -11.87 19.37
CA THR A 11 -12.65 -13.07 19.46
C THR A 11 -11.16 -12.78 19.61
N ARG A 12 -10.75 -11.50 19.46
CA ARG A 12 -9.35 -11.05 19.41
C ARG A 12 -8.56 -11.76 18.31
N THR A 13 -9.22 -12.05 17.20
CA THR A 13 -8.59 -12.68 16.04
C THR A 13 -8.51 -11.68 14.89
N ALA A 14 -7.47 -11.83 14.07
CA ALA A 14 -7.29 -11.04 12.86
C ALA A 14 -7.24 -11.99 11.67
N THR A 15 -8.00 -11.67 10.63
CA THR A 15 -7.93 -12.39 9.37
C THR A 15 -6.80 -11.79 8.54
N VAL A 16 -5.78 -12.60 8.28
CA VAL A 16 -4.59 -12.20 7.54
C VAL A 16 -4.50 -12.99 6.24
N VAL A 17 -4.45 -12.28 5.12
CA VAL A 17 -4.11 -12.88 3.83
C VAL A 17 -2.60 -13.07 3.80
N PRO A 18 -2.10 -14.31 3.78
CA PRO A 18 -0.67 -14.55 3.71
C PRO A 18 -0.16 -14.04 2.36
N ILE A 19 0.90 -13.24 2.39
CA ILE A 19 1.60 -12.83 1.17
C ILE A 19 2.70 -13.88 0.96
N THR A 20 2.34 -15.00 0.34
CA THR A 20 3.32 -16.07 0.00
C THR A 20 4.09 -15.75 -1.28
N GLU A 21 3.53 -14.88 -2.13
CA GLU A 21 4.02 -14.43 -3.44
C GLU A 21 3.72 -12.94 -3.61
N ASN A 22 4.21 -12.31 -4.69
CA ASN A 22 3.84 -10.92 -5.02
C ASN A 22 2.32 -10.74 -5.01
N PHE A 23 1.83 -9.88 -4.11
CA PHE A 23 0.40 -9.60 -3.98
C PHE A 23 0.00 -8.51 -4.96
N LYS A 24 -1.04 -8.76 -5.77
CA LYS A 24 -1.68 -7.74 -6.61
C LYS A 24 -3.07 -7.44 -6.08
N GLY A 25 -3.38 -6.16 -5.91
CA GLY A 25 -4.69 -5.76 -5.42
C GLY A 25 -4.88 -4.25 -5.29
N ARG A 26 -6.10 -3.87 -4.96
CA ARG A 26 -6.49 -2.48 -4.72
C ARG A 26 -6.34 -2.15 -3.25
N LEU A 27 -5.50 -1.17 -2.94
CA LEU A 27 -5.20 -0.75 -1.56
C LEU A 27 -5.41 0.75 -1.36
N LEU A 28 -5.52 1.16 -0.09
CA LEU A 28 -5.73 2.56 0.30
C LEU A 28 -4.53 3.43 -0.07
N ALA A 29 -4.81 4.52 -0.78
CA ALA A 29 -3.88 5.57 -1.16
C ALA A 29 -4.07 6.82 -0.31
N LYS A 30 -2.98 7.56 -0.08
CA LYS A 30 -3.04 8.83 0.65
C LYS A 30 -3.85 9.90 -0.07
N ASN A 31 -3.78 9.95 -1.41
CA ASN A 31 -4.47 10.93 -2.25
C ASN A 31 -4.49 10.47 -3.72
N THR A 32 -5.17 11.23 -4.57
CA THR A 32 -5.30 11.01 -6.02
C THR A 32 -4.04 11.39 -6.83
N GLY A 33 -2.93 11.70 -6.16
CA GLY A 33 -1.68 12.14 -6.79
C GLY A 33 -0.71 11.02 -7.14
N ILE A 34 -1.08 9.76 -6.96
CA ILE A 34 -0.27 8.60 -7.32
C ILE A 34 -0.53 8.23 -8.77
N LYS A 35 0.54 8.01 -9.53
CA LYS A 35 0.50 7.60 -10.94
C LYS A 35 1.03 6.20 -11.13
N SER A 36 0.57 5.53 -12.19
CA SER A 36 1.12 4.21 -12.56
C SER A 36 2.66 4.27 -12.67
N GLY A 37 3.33 3.23 -12.16
CA GLY A 37 4.79 3.14 -12.05
C GLY A 37 5.40 3.82 -10.83
N ASP A 38 4.63 4.60 -10.06
CA ASP A 38 5.14 5.20 -8.83
C ASP A 38 5.51 4.12 -7.79
N LYS A 39 6.68 4.29 -7.18
CA LYS A 39 7.12 3.48 -6.03
C LYS A 39 6.48 4.00 -4.75
N LEU A 40 5.86 3.09 -4.00
CA LEU A 40 5.04 3.41 -2.84
C LEU A 40 5.56 2.73 -1.57
N LEU A 41 5.27 3.35 -0.43
CA LEU A 41 5.57 2.80 0.89
C LEU A 41 4.35 2.90 1.81
N PHE A 42 4.17 1.90 2.67
CA PHE A 42 3.13 1.96 3.69
C PHE A 42 3.51 2.93 4.80
N ASN A 43 2.64 3.89 5.09
CA ASN A 43 2.83 4.74 6.27
C ASN A 43 2.47 3.96 7.56
N LYS A 44 2.66 4.59 8.73
CA LYS A 44 2.37 3.99 10.04
C LYS A 44 0.91 3.53 10.24
N ARG A 45 -0.01 3.94 9.36
CA ARG A 45 -1.43 3.56 9.36
C ARG A 45 -1.77 2.54 8.26
N GLY A 46 -0.78 1.97 7.58
CA GLY A 46 -1.01 1.03 6.47
C GLY A 46 -1.52 1.66 5.18
N ILE A 47 -1.47 3.00 5.03
CA ILE A 47 -1.90 3.70 3.82
C ILE A 47 -0.70 3.96 2.91
N LEU A 48 -0.84 3.66 1.62
CA LEU A 48 0.21 3.86 0.63
C LEU A 48 0.44 5.33 0.35
N LYS A 49 1.72 5.73 0.33
CA LYS A 49 2.16 7.06 -0.10
C LYS A 49 3.31 6.95 -1.09
N LYS A 50 3.34 7.88 -2.05
CA LYS A 50 4.46 8.06 -2.97
C LYS A 50 5.75 8.37 -2.21
N ILE A 51 6.85 7.74 -2.63
CA ILE A 51 8.18 8.07 -2.12
C ILE A 51 8.55 9.48 -2.62
N LYS A 52 8.86 10.39 -1.68
CA LYS A 52 9.38 11.71 -2.02
C LYS A 52 10.87 11.60 -2.32
N LYS A 53 11.30 12.14 -3.47
CA LYS A 53 12.71 12.18 -3.89
C LYS A 53 13.67 12.88 -2.91
N ASN A 54 13.18 13.63 -1.91
CA ASN A 54 14.05 14.40 -1.01
C ASN A 54 14.39 13.70 0.32
N ASN A 55 13.93 12.47 0.56
CA ASN A 55 14.44 11.65 1.67
C ASN A 55 15.64 10.81 1.21
N ILE A 56 16.57 11.44 0.49
CA ILE A 56 17.88 10.88 0.15
C ILE A 56 18.78 11.07 1.39
N HIS A 57 18.46 10.38 2.48
CA HIS A 57 19.47 10.08 3.49
C HIS A 57 19.94 8.61 3.42
N ASP A 58 19.31 7.79 2.58
CA ASP A 58 19.79 6.44 2.28
C ASP A 58 20.01 6.27 0.79
N LYS A 59 21.20 6.69 0.33
CA LYS A 59 21.62 6.63 -1.07
C LYS A 59 21.73 5.19 -1.62
N ASN A 60 21.57 4.16 -0.78
CA ASN A 60 21.82 2.76 -1.14
C ASN A 60 20.67 1.77 -0.89
N ASN A 61 19.53 2.16 -0.30
CA ASN A 61 18.42 1.22 -0.05
C ASN A 61 17.06 1.89 -0.24
N ILE A 62 16.59 2.00 -1.48
CA ILE A 62 15.19 2.39 -1.73
C ILE A 62 14.31 1.18 -1.41
N THR A 63 13.89 1.04 -0.15
CA THR A 63 12.88 0.07 0.29
C THR A 63 11.49 0.62 0.01
N TYR A 64 10.97 0.33 -1.18
CA TYR A 64 9.56 0.51 -1.49
C TYR A 64 8.82 -0.80 -1.25
N ASN A 65 7.57 -0.73 -0.80
CA ASN A 65 6.76 -1.93 -0.54
C ASN A 65 5.90 -2.31 -1.74
N ALA A 66 5.60 -1.35 -2.61
CA ALA A 66 4.68 -1.58 -3.71
C ALA A 66 4.98 -0.69 -4.92
N ILE A 67 4.53 -1.15 -6.10
CA ILE A 67 4.52 -0.39 -7.35
C ILE A 67 3.06 -0.15 -7.75
N ALA A 68 2.71 1.08 -8.10
CA ALA A 68 1.41 1.41 -8.66
C ALA A 68 1.25 0.79 -10.05
N LEU A 69 0.18 0.01 -10.25
CA LEU A 69 -0.21 -0.52 -11.56
C LEU A 69 -1.15 0.44 -12.30
N SER A 70 -1.85 1.30 -11.56
CA SER A 70 -2.77 2.32 -12.10
C SER A 70 -2.62 3.67 -11.40
N ASP A 71 -3.28 4.69 -11.96
CA ASP A 71 -3.46 5.96 -11.28
C ASP A 71 -4.41 5.81 -10.10
N SER A 72 -4.12 6.49 -8.99
CA SER A 72 -5.03 6.50 -7.85
C SER A 72 -6.31 7.27 -8.15
N PHE A 73 -7.44 6.77 -7.65
CA PHE A 73 -8.75 7.39 -7.81
C PHE A 73 -9.47 7.49 -6.46
N PHE A 74 -10.41 8.44 -6.36
CA PHE A 74 -11.27 8.59 -5.20
C PHE A 74 -12.55 7.79 -5.41
N ASP A 75 -12.88 6.92 -4.46
CA ASP A 75 -14.12 6.16 -4.43
C ASP A 75 -15.18 6.96 -3.66
N GLU A 76 -16.25 7.37 -4.34
CA GLU A 76 -17.28 8.21 -3.74
C GLU A 76 -18.17 7.47 -2.74
N VAL A 77 -18.26 6.14 -2.82
CA VAL A 77 -19.07 5.31 -1.93
C VAL A 77 -18.32 5.10 -0.62
N GLN A 78 -17.03 4.74 -0.71
CA GLN A 78 -16.20 4.50 0.46
C GLN A 78 -15.56 5.77 1.03
N LYS A 79 -15.65 6.90 0.32
CA LYS A 79 -15.02 8.20 0.67
C LYS A 79 -13.50 8.08 0.92
N HIS A 80 -12.86 7.16 0.22
CA HIS A 80 -11.43 6.89 0.34
C HIS A 80 -10.75 6.88 -1.02
N CYS A 81 -9.43 7.07 -1.03
CA CYS A 81 -8.64 6.99 -2.24
C CYS A 81 -8.02 5.59 -2.37
N PHE A 82 -8.06 5.02 -3.56
CA PHE A 82 -7.53 3.69 -3.85
C PHE A 82 -6.54 3.71 -5.00
N VAL A 83 -5.65 2.73 -5.03
CA VAL A 83 -4.71 2.48 -6.11
C VAL A 83 -4.52 0.98 -6.29
N GLU A 84 -4.44 0.52 -7.53
CA GLU A 84 -4.06 -0.86 -7.82
C GLU A 84 -2.54 -0.99 -7.76
N VAL A 85 -2.05 -2.01 -7.05
CA VAL A 85 -0.62 -2.18 -6.80
C VAL A 85 -0.17 -3.62 -6.92
N GLU A 86 1.12 -3.77 -7.18
CA GLU A 86 1.87 -4.98 -6.88
C GLU A 86 2.76 -4.71 -5.66
N VAL A 87 2.52 -5.45 -4.57
CA VAL A 87 3.32 -5.41 -3.34
C VAL A 87 4.49 -6.37 -3.50
N GLN A 88 5.71 -5.86 -3.34
CA GLN A 88 6.94 -6.65 -3.36
C GLN A 88 7.27 -7.12 -1.95
N ILE A 89 7.51 -8.42 -1.82
CA ILE A 89 8.10 -9.02 -0.61
C ILE A 89 9.61 -8.88 -0.75
N CYS A 90 10.27 -8.27 0.25
CA CYS A 90 11.73 -8.24 0.36
C CYS A 90 12.19 -9.23 1.43
#